data_AF-A0A7W0LUJ7-F1
#
_entry.id   AF-A0A7W0LUJ7-F1
#
_cell.length_a   1.000
_cell.length_b   1.000
_cell.length_c   1.000
_cell.angle_alpha   90.00
_cell.angle_beta   90.00
_cell.angle_gamma   90.00
#
_symmetry.space_group_name_H-M   'P 1'
#
loop_
_entity.id
_entity.type
_entity.pdbx_description
1 polymer ?
#
loop_
_entity_poly.entity_id
_entity_poly.type
_entity_poly.pdbx_seq_one_letter_code
_entity_poly.pdbx_strand_id
1 'polypeptide(L)'
;MSAVVGRVVAAGAGVVVGCCSGADRAVLSAVVAAGGASRLRVFAAFGPGGVGSVGPVSAVGAVAAAAAAGASVSWWAGGPSSLAARVRLVRRSRAAVASGGGPAVFFLGGPASAGSLAAAAVAAAAGRPVFAFCCWGGGGSGWVASLPTRQPPCALPGVVGRWVAAQFAGRSCWRWVAPRPSLSLF
;
A
#
# COMPACT_ATOMS: atom_id res chain seq x y z
N MET A 1 -4.48 5.65 9.98
CA MET A 1 -4.77 4.70 8.87
C MET A 1 -6.25 4.42 8.73
N SER A 2 -6.94 3.94 9.78
CA SER A 2 -8.38 3.65 9.78
C SER A 2 -9.25 4.81 9.26
N ALA A 3 -8.98 6.05 9.66
CA ALA A 3 -9.75 7.22 9.19
C ALA A 3 -9.61 7.47 7.67
N VAL A 4 -8.43 7.20 7.08
CA VAL A 4 -8.22 7.31 5.63
C VAL A 4 -9.02 6.23 4.93
N VAL A 5 -8.90 4.98 5.39
CA VAL A 5 -9.61 3.83 4.83
C VAL A 5 -11.12 4.01 4.96
N GLY A 6 -11.62 4.41 6.13
CA GLY A 6 -13.04 4.63 6.37
C GLY A 6 -13.64 5.68 5.43
N ARG A 7 -12.93 6.78 5.16
CA ARG A 7 -13.37 7.78 4.17
C ARG A 7 -13.38 7.25 2.75
N VAL A 8 -12.39 6.44 2.36
CA VAL A 8 -12.35 5.80 1.04
C VAL A 8 -13.52 4.84 0.86
N VAL A 9 -13.81 4.01 1.88
CA VAL A 9 -14.94 3.07 1.87
C VAL A 9 -16.29 3.80 1.87
N ALA A 10 -16.43 4.86 2.69
CA ALA A 10 -17.64 5.68 2.75
C ALA A 10 -17.90 6.44 1.43
N ALA A 11 -16.85 6.85 0.72
CA ALA A 11 -16.95 7.40 -0.64
C ALA A 11 -17.29 6.35 -1.71
N GLY A 12 -17.45 5.08 -1.32
CA GLY A 12 -17.87 3.99 -2.17
C GLY A 12 -16.76 3.37 -3.03
N ALA A 13 -15.51 3.77 -2.82
CA ALA A 13 -14.38 3.30 -3.62
C ALA A 13 -13.95 1.87 -3.27
N GLY A 14 -13.45 1.14 -4.27
CA GLY A 14 -12.80 -0.15 -4.07
C GLY A 14 -11.39 -0.02 -3.50
N VAL A 15 -10.99 -1.01 -2.69
CA VAL A 15 -9.66 -1.04 -2.06
C VAL A 15 -8.88 -2.23 -2.59
N VAL A 16 -7.66 -2.00 -3.04
CA VAL A 16 -6.69 -3.04 -3.37
C VAL A 16 -5.60 -3.01 -2.32
N VAL A 17 -5.30 -4.15 -1.72
CA VAL A 17 -4.30 -4.26 -0.66
C VAL A 17 -3.49 -5.54 -0.80
N GLY A 18 -2.29 -5.49 -0.23
CA GLY A 18 -1.45 -6.64 -0.05
C GLY A 18 -1.80 -7.52 1.15
N CYS A 19 -0.84 -8.33 1.58
CA CYS A 19 -1.01 -9.33 2.63
C CYS A 19 0.05 -9.25 3.75
N CYS A 20 0.70 -8.09 3.96
CA CYS A 20 1.72 -7.94 4.99
C CYS A 20 1.16 -7.66 6.41
N SER A 21 1.89 -8.10 7.43
CA SER A 21 1.67 -7.90 8.87
C SER A 21 1.85 -6.45 9.38
N GLY A 22 1.84 -5.45 8.50
CA GLY A 22 1.97 -4.05 8.85
C GLY A 22 0.77 -3.25 8.38
N ALA A 23 1.02 -2.26 7.54
CA ALA A 23 -0.01 -1.42 6.93
C ALA A 23 -1.12 -2.23 6.24
N ASP A 24 -0.76 -3.27 5.49
CA ASP A 24 -1.75 -4.12 4.79
C ASP A 24 -2.75 -4.72 5.79
N ARG A 25 -2.29 -5.30 6.92
CA ARG A 25 -3.17 -5.83 7.97
C ARG A 25 -4.14 -4.77 8.50
N ALA A 26 -3.62 -3.59 8.82
CA ALA A 26 -4.45 -2.53 9.38
C ALA A 26 -5.45 -1.96 8.36
N VAL A 27 -5.11 -1.95 7.07
CA VAL A 27 -6.06 -1.66 5.99
C VAL A 27 -7.13 -2.75 5.88
N LEU A 28 -6.75 -4.02 5.87
CA LEU A 28 -7.69 -5.16 5.85
C LEU A 28 -8.72 -5.04 6.98
N SER A 29 -8.25 -4.90 8.23
CA SER A 29 -9.11 -4.75 9.40
C SER A 29 -10.02 -3.52 9.30
N ALA A 30 -9.50 -2.38 8.84
CA ALA A 30 -10.29 -1.16 8.72
C ALA A 30 -11.35 -1.24 7.61
N VAL A 31 -11.06 -1.88 6.47
CA VAL A 31 -12.06 -2.06 5.40
C VAL A 31 -13.18 -2.99 5.85
N VAL A 32 -12.82 -4.10 6.51
CA VAL A 32 -13.81 -5.05 7.04
C VAL A 32 -14.69 -4.38 8.10
N ALA A 33 -14.10 -3.67 9.06
CA ALA A 33 -14.84 -2.96 10.09
C ALA A 33 -15.77 -1.86 9.52
N ALA A 34 -15.42 -1.28 8.37
CA ALA A 34 -16.25 -0.29 7.67
C ALA A 34 -17.30 -0.91 6.73
N GLY A 35 -17.49 -2.24 6.73
CA GLY A 35 -18.44 -2.94 5.85
C GLY A 35 -18.06 -2.92 4.36
N GLY A 36 -16.79 -2.65 4.05
CA GLY A 36 -16.31 -2.49 2.67
C GLY A 36 -15.79 -3.77 2.00
N ALA A 37 -15.95 -4.93 2.63
CA ALA A 37 -15.28 -6.17 2.23
C ALA A 37 -15.63 -6.63 0.80
N SER A 38 -16.88 -6.46 0.35
CA SER A 38 -17.29 -6.81 -1.03
C SER A 38 -16.57 -6.03 -2.13
N ARG A 39 -15.93 -4.91 -1.78
CA ARG A 39 -15.13 -4.06 -2.68
C ARG A 39 -13.63 -4.14 -2.39
N LEU A 40 -13.22 -5.08 -1.55
CA LEU A 40 -11.84 -5.33 -1.17
C LEU A 40 -11.24 -6.43 -2.06
N ARG A 41 -10.12 -6.11 -2.72
CA ARG A 41 -9.29 -7.09 -3.42
C ARG A 41 -7.96 -7.24 -2.70
N VAL A 42 -7.65 -8.46 -2.29
CA VAL A 42 -6.44 -8.81 -1.54
C VAL A 42 -5.49 -9.59 -2.44
N PHE A 43 -4.25 -9.15 -2.54
CA PHE A 43 -3.21 -9.85 -3.29
C PHE A 43 -2.26 -10.55 -2.32
N ALA A 44 -2.40 -11.87 -2.20
CA ALA A 44 -1.61 -12.68 -1.28
C ALA A 44 -0.37 -13.26 -1.98
N ALA A 45 0.80 -13.14 -1.34
CA ALA A 45 2.05 -13.77 -1.80
C ALA A 45 2.18 -15.24 -1.36
N PHE A 46 1.10 -15.79 -0.82
CA PHE A 46 0.95 -17.13 -0.27
C PHE A 46 -0.38 -17.74 -0.74
N GLY A 47 -0.55 -19.04 -0.55
CA GLY A 47 -1.75 -19.79 -0.91
C GLY A 47 -2.84 -19.79 0.17
N PRO A 48 -4.02 -20.36 -0.14
CA PRO A 48 -5.09 -20.55 0.84
C PRO A 48 -4.58 -21.24 2.11
N GLY A 49 -5.16 -20.90 3.27
CA GLY A 49 -4.71 -21.43 4.56
C GLY A 49 -3.31 -20.96 5.00
N GLY A 50 -2.68 -20.04 4.27
CA GLY A 50 -1.34 -19.54 4.61
C GLY A 50 -0.19 -20.36 4.04
N VAL A 51 -0.45 -21.27 3.09
CA VAL A 51 0.59 -22.10 2.47
C VAL A 51 1.67 -21.23 1.84
N GLY A 52 2.94 -21.46 2.22
CA GLY A 52 4.10 -20.67 1.75
C GLY A 52 4.10 -19.22 2.22
N SER A 53 3.35 -18.89 3.27
CA SER A 53 3.49 -17.64 4.00
C SER A 53 4.88 -17.50 4.62
N VAL A 54 5.32 -16.26 4.79
CA VAL A 54 6.60 -15.90 5.38
C VAL A 54 6.33 -15.35 6.77
N GLY A 55 6.55 -16.19 7.80
CA GLY A 55 6.47 -15.92 9.25
C GLY A 55 5.84 -14.59 9.68
N PRO A 56 6.52 -13.74 10.47
CA PRO A 56 5.92 -12.54 11.02
C PRO A 56 5.60 -11.47 9.97
N VAL A 57 5.90 -11.71 8.68
CA VAL A 57 5.66 -10.78 7.56
C VAL A 57 4.26 -10.95 6.98
N SER A 58 3.67 -12.14 7.07
CA SER A 58 2.40 -12.46 6.39
C SER A 58 1.21 -12.29 7.33
N ALA A 59 0.23 -11.48 6.95
CA ALA A 59 -1.00 -11.25 7.70
C ALA A 59 -2.06 -12.33 7.43
N VAL A 60 -1.68 -13.62 7.56
CA VAL A 60 -2.54 -14.77 7.18
C VAL A 60 -3.93 -14.67 7.81
N GLY A 61 -4.01 -14.47 9.12
CA GLY A 61 -5.29 -14.36 9.84
C GLY A 61 -6.16 -13.18 9.36
N ALA A 62 -5.57 -12.02 9.05
CA ALA A 62 -6.34 -10.88 8.56
C ALA A 62 -6.81 -11.06 7.12
N VAL A 63 -6.03 -11.73 6.27
CA VAL A 63 -6.45 -12.10 4.92
C VAL A 63 -7.60 -13.11 4.96
N ALA A 64 -7.51 -14.11 5.83
CA ALA A 64 -8.58 -15.09 6.03
C ALA A 64 -9.86 -14.42 6.55
N ALA A 65 -9.76 -13.52 7.52
CA ALA A 65 -10.89 -12.75 8.02
C ALA A 65 -11.53 -11.86 6.95
N ALA A 66 -10.72 -11.19 6.11
CA ALA A 66 -11.24 -10.41 4.99
C ALA A 66 -11.94 -11.28 3.94
N ALA A 67 -11.39 -12.45 3.62
CA ALA A 67 -12.02 -13.40 2.71
C ALA A 67 -13.38 -13.88 3.25
N ALA A 68 -13.44 -14.24 4.54
CA ALA A 68 -14.68 -14.65 5.20
C ALA A 68 -15.73 -13.52 5.23
N ALA A 69 -15.30 -12.26 5.26
CA ALA A 69 -16.18 -11.09 5.17
C ALA A 69 -16.63 -10.75 3.73
N GLY A 70 -16.21 -11.49 2.71
CA GLY A 70 -16.61 -11.30 1.31
C GLY A 70 -15.58 -10.59 0.43
N ALA A 71 -14.33 -10.43 0.88
CA ALA A 71 -13.27 -9.91 0.03
C ALA A 71 -12.83 -10.92 -1.04
N SER A 72 -12.49 -10.42 -2.22
CA SER A 72 -11.86 -11.24 -3.27
C SER A 72 -10.37 -11.37 -2.99
N VAL A 73 -9.84 -12.61 -2.95
CA VAL A 73 -8.42 -12.86 -2.70
C VAL A 73 -7.75 -13.52 -3.90
N SER A 74 -6.74 -12.86 -4.44
CA SER A 74 -5.82 -13.42 -5.43
C SER A 74 -4.68 -14.12 -4.69
N TRP A 75 -4.82 -15.43 -4.51
CA TRP A 75 -3.78 -16.30 -3.95
C TRP A 75 -2.61 -16.45 -4.91
N TRP A 76 -1.39 -16.62 -4.37
CA TRP A 76 -0.16 -16.74 -5.17
C TRP A 76 0.04 -15.61 -6.20
N ALA A 77 -0.42 -14.39 -5.89
CA ALA A 77 -0.29 -13.22 -6.76
C ALA A 77 1.17 -12.83 -7.05
N GLY A 78 2.12 -13.36 -6.28
CA GLY A 78 3.56 -13.22 -6.51
C GLY A 78 4.21 -14.29 -7.39
N GLY A 79 3.44 -15.30 -7.80
CA GLY A 79 3.92 -16.53 -8.43
C GLY A 79 3.99 -17.73 -7.46
N PRO A 80 4.40 -18.91 -7.96
CA PRO A 80 4.32 -20.17 -7.23
C PRO A 80 5.24 -20.24 -6.01
N SER A 81 4.98 -21.21 -5.13
CA SER A 81 5.73 -21.47 -3.89
C SER A 81 7.22 -21.76 -4.13
N SER A 82 7.59 -22.25 -5.30
CA SER A 82 8.98 -22.52 -5.72
C SER A 82 9.84 -21.26 -5.87
N LEU A 83 9.24 -20.08 -6.06
CA LEU A 83 9.97 -18.82 -6.11
C LEU A 83 10.39 -18.36 -4.72
N ALA A 84 11.56 -17.74 -4.58
CA ALA A 84 11.96 -17.14 -3.32
C ALA A 84 10.92 -16.13 -2.78
N ALA A 85 10.73 -16.12 -1.46
CA ALA A 85 9.77 -15.26 -0.75
C ALA A 85 9.87 -13.78 -1.17
N ARG A 86 11.09 -13.23 -1.25
CA ARG A 86 11.34 -11.85 -1.66
C ARG A 86 10.83 -11.56 -3.07
N VAL A 87 11.03 -12.50 -4.00
CA VAL A 87 10.56 -12.39 -5.39
C VAL A 87 9.03 -12.39 -5.42
N ARG A 88 8.39 -13.29 -4.67
CA ARG A 88 6.92 -13.34 -4.56
C ARG A 88 6.35 -12.03 -4.03
N LEU A 89 6.95 -11.45 -2.98
CA LEU A 89 6.50 -10.19 -2.41
C LEU A 89 6.60 -9.02 -3.42
N VAL A 90 7.71 -8.91 -4.15
CA VAL A 90 7.88 -7.88 -5.18
C VAL A 90 6.86 -8.03 -6.31
N ARG A 91 6.73 -9.25 -6.85
CA ARG A 91 5.77 -9.54 -7.93
C ARG A 91 4.32 -9.30 -7.49
N ARG A 92 3.98 -9.69 -6.25
CA ARG A 92 2.66 -9.44 -5.67
C ARG A 92 2.37 -7.94 -5.57
N SER A 93 3.33 -7.13 -5.13
CA SER A 93 3.13 -5.67 -5.06
C SER A 93 2.90 -5.07 -6.44
N ARG A 94 3.61 -5.55 -7.46
CA ARG A 94 3.38 -5.13 -8.86
C ARG A 94 1.98 -5.52 -9.34
N ALA A 95 1.53 -6.73 -9.05
CA ALA A 95 0.19 -7.19 -9.40
C ALA A 95 -0.91 -6.35 -8.70
N ALA A 96 -0.73 -6.05 -7.40
CA ALA A 96 -1.64 -5.19 -6.66
C ALA A 96 -1.70 -3.78 -7.27
N VAL A 97 -0.55 -3.18 -7.56
CA VAL A 97 -0.47 -1.89 -8.25
C VAL A 97 -1.20 -1.98 -9.60
N ALA A 98 -0.84 -2.91 -10.48
CA ALA A 98 -1.45 -3.04 -11.80
C ALA A 98 -2.98 -3.19 -11.76
N SER A 99 -3.52 -3.89 -10.75
CA SER A 99 -4.96 -4.14 -10.64
C SER A 99 -5.81 -2.95 -10.17
N GLY A 100 -5.21 -1.98 -9.47
CA GLY A 100 -5.91 -0.76 -9.08
C GLY A 100 -6.23 0.12 -10.30
N GLY A 101 -7.10 1.13 -10.16
CA GLY A 101 -7.27 2.18 -11.18
C GLY A 101 -7.05 3.59 -10.65
N GLY A 102 -6.89 3.72 -9.33
CA GLY A 102 -6.85 4.98 -8.63
C GLY A 102 -5.50 5.28 -7.98
N PRO A 103 -5.48 6.20 -7.00
CA PRO A 103 -4.27 6.60 -6.30
C PRO A 103 -3.66 5.42 -5.52
N ALA A 104 -2.32 5.34 -5.52
CA ALA A 104 -1.58 4.41 -4.68
C ALA A 104 -1.20 5.10 -3.36
N VAL A 105 -1.59 4.50 -2.24
CA VAL A 105 -1.39 5.07 -0.91
C VAL A 105 -0.49 4.15 -0.09
N PHE A 106 0.60 4.70 0.42
CA PHE A 106 1.60 3.95 1.20
C PHE A 106 1.67 4.47 2.63
N PHE A 107 1.68 3.57 3.61
CA PHE A 107 1.95 3.90 5.00
C PHE A 107 3.34 3.38 5.35
N LEU A 108 4.29 4.29 5.56
CA LEU A 108 5.70 3.98 5.69
C LEU A 108 6.09 3.93 7.17
N GLY A 109 6.70 2.81 7.59
CA GLY A 109 7.22 2.63 8.95
C GLY A 109 8.57 3.33 9.19
N GLY A 110 9.16 3.92 8.14
CA GLY A 110 10.41 4.66 8.18
C GLY A 110 10.73 5.28 6.82
N PRO A 111 11.67 6.23 6.73
CA PRO A 111 11.93 7.01 5.53
C PRO A 111 12.43 6.18 4.36
N ALA A 112 13.15 5.08 4.63
CA ALA A 112 13.77 4.23 3.62
C ALA A 112 12.93 3.00 3.23
N SER A 113 11.72 2.81 3.79
CA SER A 113 10.85 1.61 3.67
C SER A 113 10.89 0.93 2.28
N ALA A 114 11.90 0.09 2.04
CA ALA A 114 12.39 -0.14 0.66
C ALA A 114 11.37 -0.86 -0.22
N GLY A 115 10.65 -1.83 0.34
CA GLY A 115 9.59 -2.56 -0.39
C GLY A 115 8.43 -1.64 -0.79
N SER A 116 8.01 -0.76 0.11
CA SER A 116 6.94 0.21 -0.16
C SER A 116 7.37 1.27 -1.18
N LEU A 117 8.60 1.78 -1.08
CA LEU A 117 9.13 2.75 -2.04
C LEU A 117 9.33 2.13 -3.43
N ALA A 118 9.78 0.88 -3.51
CA ALA A 118 9.86 0.18 -4.80
C ALA A 118 8.47 -0.01 -5.44
N ALA A 119 7.45 -0.37 -4.64
CA ALA A 119 6.07 -0.45 -5.14
C ALA A 119 5.50 0.92 -5.54
N ALA A 120 5.83 1.98 -4.80
CA ALA A 120 5.47 3.34 -5.11
C ALA A 120 6.12 3.83 -6.41
N ALA A 121 7.39 3.45 -6.67
CA ALA A 121 8.05 3.73 -7.94
C ALA A 121 7.33 3.06 -9.13
N VAL A 122 6.86 1.82 -8.96
CA VAL A 122 6.04 1.14 -10.00
C VAL A 122 4.74 1.89 -10.25
N ALA A 123 4.06 2.36 -9.20
CA ALA A 123 2.84 3.15 -9.35
C ALA A 123 3.10 4.50 -10.04
N ALA A 124 4.19 5.19 -9.66
CA ALA A 124 4.60 6.46 -10.27
C ALA A 124 4.98 6.29 -11.75
N ALA A 125 5.75 5.25 -12.09
CA ALA A 125 6.10 4.92 -13.47
C ALA A 125 4.87 4.59 -14.33
N ALA A 126 3.82 4.03 -13.72
CA ALA A 126 2.53 3.80 -14.37
C ALA A 126 1.63 5.05 -14.43
N GLY A 127 2.15 6.25 -14.14
CA GLY A 127 1.41 7.50 -14.22
C GLY A 127 0.35 7.69 -13.12
N ARG A 128 0.40 6.90 -12.04
CA ARG A 128 -0.60 6.99 -10.98
C ARG A 128 -0.28 8.07 -9.96
N PRO A 129 -1.29 8.73 -9.37
CA PRO A 129 -1.09 9.53 -8.18
C PRO A 129 -0.54 8.66 -7.04
N VAL A 130 0.60 9.04 -6.48
CA VAL A 130 1.24 8.33 -5.37
C VAL A 130 1.22 9.22 -4.13
N PHE A 131 0.69 8.68 -3.03
CA PHE A 131 0.63 9.32 -1.73
C PHE A 131 1.36 8.48 -0.68
N ALA A 132 2.04 9.14 0.25
CA ALA A 132 2.75 8.49 1.34
C ALA A 132 2.42 9.14 2.68
N PHE A 133 2.05 8.33 3.65
CA PHE A 133 1.91 8.70 5.05
C PHE A 133 3.14 8.23 5.82
N CYS A 134 3.82 9.17 6.47
CA CYS A 134 4.96 8.89 7.33
C CYS A 134 4.43 8.45 8.71
N CYS A 135 4.67 7.21 9.10
CA CYS A 135 4.21 6.67 10.38
C CYS A 135 5.35 6.43 11.36
N TRP A 136 6.54 6.95 11.07
CA TRP A 136 7.68 6.93 11.98
C TRP A 136 7.71 8.22 12.81
N GLY A 137 8.16 8.13 14.07
CA GLY A 137 8.38 9.30 14.92
C GLY A 137 7.34 9.59 16.01
N GLY A 138 6.47 8.63 16.35
CA GLY A 138 5.74 8.66 17.63
C GLY A 138 6.52 7.90 18.69
N GLY A 139 6.95 8.55 19.77
CA GLY A 139 7.67 7.95 20.91
C GLY A 139 6.83 6.99 21.77
N GLY A 140 5.89 6.27 21.18
CA GLY A 140 5.03 5.30 21.84
C GLY A 140 4.66 4.17 20.88
N SER A 141 4.30 3.02 21.44
CA SER A 141 3.99 1.75 20.77
C SER A 141 2.78 1.77 19.82
N GLY A 142 2.31 2.94 19.38
CA GLY A 142 1.17 3.13 18.49
C GLY A 142 1.56 3.79 17.17
N TRP A 143 0.96 3.31 16.07
CA TRP A 143 1.00 3.95 14.75
C TRP A 143 0.23 5.28 14.78
N VAL A 144 0.77 6.29 15.46
CA VAL A 144 0.23 7.65 15.40
C VAL A 144 0.71 8.24 14.08
N ALA A 145 -0.24 8.63 13.23
CA ALA A 145 0.08 9.46 12.09
C ALA A 145 0.54 10.82 12.64
N SER A 146 1.84 10.96 12.87
CA SER A 146 2.46 12.25 13.11
C SER A 146 2.05 13.17 11.97
N LEU A 147 1.69 14.42 12.27
CA LEU A 147 1.72 15.52 11.29
C LEU A 147 2.95 15.33 10.39
N PRO A 148 2.88 15.63 9.07
CA PRO A 148 3.95 15.28 8.13
C PRO A 148 5.27 15.58 8.81
N THR A 149 6.03 14.51 9.09
CA THR A 149 7.40 14.65 9.56
C THR A 149 8.02 15.70 8.65
N ARG A 150 8.68 16.73 9.20
CA ARG A 150 9.26 17.81 8.35
C ARG A 150 10.08 17.23 7.19
N GLN A 151 10.59 16.02 7.38
CA GLN A 151 11.30 15.25 6.37
C GLN A 151 10.37 14.38 5.50
N PRO A 152 10.46 14.50 4.15
CA PRO A 152 9.80 13.61 3.22
C PRO A 152 10.40 12.20 3.23
N PRO A 153 9.70 11.20 2.66
CA PRO A 153 10.29 9.89 2.39
C PRO A 153 11.51 10.01 1.46
N CYS A 154 12.33 8.96 1.42
CA CYS A 154 13.38 8.85 0.41
C CYS A 154 12.79 8.91 -1.01
N ALA A 155 13.62 9.32 -1.98
CA ALA A 155 13.23 9.35 -3.39
C ALA A 155 12.78 7.96 -3.87
N LEU A 156 11.85 7.94 -4.81
CA LEU A 156 11.39 6.70 -5.43
C LEU A 156 12.48 6.15 -6.36
N PRO A 157 12.89 4.88 -6.22
CA PRO A 157 13.98 4.31 -7.02
C PRO A 157 13.60 4.25 -8.50
N GLY A 158 14.49 4.72 -9.36
CA GLY A 158 14.34 4.60 -10.82
C GLY A 158 13.29 5.52 -11.46
N VAL A 159 12.73 6.47 -10.71
CA VAL A 159 11.81 7.48 -11.26
C VAL A 159 12.22 8.88 -10.81
N VAL A 160 12.15 9.83 -11.74
CA VAL A 160 12.48 11.24 -11.46
C VAL A 160 11.25 11.95 -10.87
N GLY A 161 11.46 12.78 -9.86
CA GLY A 161 10.41 13.54 -9.20
C GLY A 161 10.78 13.95 -7.80
N ARG A 162 9.80 14.50 -7.08
CA ARG A 162 9.95 14.89 -5.67
C ARG A 162 8.67 14.68 -4.88
N TRP A 163 8.83 14.53 -3.57
CA TRP A 163 7.74 14.59 -2.63
C TRP A 163 7.35 16.05 -2.36
N VAL A 164 6.06 16.34 -2.40
CA VAL A 164 5.49 17.63 -1.97
C VAL A 164 4.44 17.40 -0.89
N ALA A 165 4.26 18.36 0.02
CA ALA A 165 3.19 18.31 1.00
C ALA A 165 1.82 18.30 0.29
N ALA A 166 0.91 17.45 0.76
CA ALA A 166 -0.42 17.27 0.18
C ALA A 166 -1.42 16.79 1.25
N GLN A 167 -2.65 16.57 0.81
CA GLN A 167 -3.68 15.92 1.61
C GLN A 167 -4.30 14.76 0.83
N PHE A 168 -4.65 13.70 1.56
CA PHE A 168 -5.42 12.57 1.04
C PHE A 168 -6.48 12.18 2.07
N ALA A 169 -7.74 12.09 1.63
CA ALA A 169 -8.89 11.85 2.50
C ALA A 169 -8.95 12.80 3.73
N GLY A 170 -8.58 14.06 3.55
CA GLY A 170 -8.54 15.07 4.63
C GLY A 170 -7.43 14.87 5.67
N ARG A 171 -6.41 14.07 5.35
CA ARG A 171 -5.23 13.88 6.20
C ARG A 171 -3.97 14.33 5.47
N SER A 172 -3.09 15.04 6.17
CA SER A 172 -1.81 15.49 5.64
C SER A 172 -0.91 14.31 5.28
N CYS A 173 -0.26 14.40 4.12
CA CYS A 173 0.61 13.36 3.58
C CYS A 173 1.62 13.96 2.60
N TRP A 174 2.47 13.11 2.02
CA TRP A 174 3.32 13.46 0.88
C TRP A 174 2.70 12.96 -0.41
N ARG A 175 2.82 13.74 -1.48
CA ARG A 175 2.46 13.34 -2.84
C ARG A 175 3.71 13.33 -3.71
N TRP A 176 3.89 12.28 -4.52
CA TRP A 176 4.94 12.27 -5.53
C TRP A 176 4.53 13.12 -6.72
N VAL A 177 5.42 14.00 -7.17
CA VAL A 177 5.24 14.84 -8.36
C VAL A 177 6.41 14.57 -9.29
N ALA A 178 6.09 13.99 -10.45
CA ALA A 178 7.03 13.85 -11.55
C ALA A 178 7.43 15.25 -12.09
N PRO A 179 8.66 15.42 -12.62
CA PRO A 179 9.02 16.65 -13.30
C PRO A 179 8.03 16.93 -14.42
N ARG A 180 7.67 18.21 -14.61
CA ARG A 180 6.93 18.59 -15.81
C ARG A 180 7.82 18.30 -17.02
N PRO A 181 7.30 17.71 -18.10
CA PRO A 181 8.05 17.70 -19.35
C PRO A 181 8.36 19.17 -19.68
N SER A 182 9.64 19.49 -19.86
CA SER A 182 10.02 20.77 -20.43
C SER A 182 9.35 20.84 -21.80
N LEU A 183 8.41 21.77 -21.96
CA LEU A 183 7.95 22.12 -23.30
C LEU A 183 9.18 22.68 -24.00
N SER A 184 9.81 21.86 -24.84
CA SER A 184 10.75 22.33 -25.83
C SER A 184 9.95 23.23 -26.76
N LEU A 185 10.01 24.54 -26.52
CA LEU A 185 9.58 25.53 -27.48
C LEU A 185 10.50 25.36 -28.69
N PHE A 186 9.92 24.91 -29.80
CA PHE A 186 10.55 24.98 -31.12
C PHE A 186 10.70 26.45 -31.54
#